data_AF-A0A4Q3EGB8-F1
#
_entry.id   AF-A0A4Q3EGB8-F1
#
_cell.length_a   1.000
_cell.length_b   1.000
_cell.length_c   1.000
_cell.angle_alpha   90.00
_cell.angle_beta   90.00
_cell.angle_gamma   90.00
#
_symmetry.space_group_name_H-M   'P 1'
#
loop_
_entity.id
_entity.type
_entity.pdbx_description
1 polymer ?
#
loop_
_entity_poly.entity_id
_entity_poly.type
_entity_poly.pdbx_seq_one_letter_code
_entity_poly.pdbx_strand_id
1 'polypeptide(L)'
;MKIEKIQVLKGPNIWSTYRKKLIQMRLNLEELEEKPTNLIEGFYERLEQLLPSLQTHRCSPGVPGGFFMRVKEGTWMGHVIEHIALEIQSL
;
A
#
# COMPACT_ATOMS: atom_id res chain seq x y z
N MET A 1 11.22 -8.18 -4.85
CA MET A 1 10.76 -6.80 -5.07
C MET A 1 11.93 -5.84 -5.02
N LYS A 2 11.94 -4.84 -5.92
CA LYS A 2 13.00 -3.84 -6.05
C LYS A 2 12.43 -2.44 -6.28
N ILE A 3 12.95 -1.47 -5.53
CA ILE A 3 12.67 -0.04 -5.78
C ILE A 3 13.57 0.42 -6.92
N GLU A 4 12.97 0.67 -8.08
CA GLU A 4 13.70 1.12 -9.28
C GLU A 4 13.96 2.63 -9.24
N LYS A 5 13.04 3.40 -8.64
CA LYS A 5 13.17 4.86 -8.57
C LYS A 5 12.34 5.45 -7.44
N ILE A 6 12.89 6.45 -6.77
CA ILE A 6 12.13 7.35 -5.88
C ILE A 6 12.34 8.77 -6.39
N GLN A 7 11.26 9.53 -6.48
CA GLN A 7 11.29 10.94 -6.88
C GLN A 7 10.44 11.78 -5.94
N VAL A 8 11.00 12.86 -5.43
CA VAL A 8 10.25 13.87 -4.68
C VAL A 8 9.70 14.88 -5.66
N LEU A 9 8.37 15.04 -5.69
CA LEU A 9 7.67 15.98 -6.55
C LEU A 9 7.24 17.20 -5.72
N LYS A 10 7.70 18.39 -6.14
CA LYS A 10 7.40 19.67 -5.48
C LYS A 10 6.53 20.51 -6.40
N GLY A 11 5.44 21.07 -5.86
CA GLY A 11 4.48 21.87 -6.63
C GLY A 11 3.52 21.02 -7.47
N PRO A 12 2.72 21.65 -8.35
CA PRO A 12 1.83 20.95 -9.27
C PRO A 12 2.59 19.96 -10.16
N ASN A 13 2.08 18.75 -10.30
CA ASN A 13 2.70 17.69 -11.08
C ASN A 13 1.63 16.81 -11.77
N ILE A 14 2.06 15.83 -12.57
CA ILE A 14 1.16 14.98 -13.37
C ILE A 14 0.17 14.16 -12.53
N TRP A 15 0.50 13.86 -11.26
CA TRP A 15 -0.33 13.04 -10.38
C TRP A 15 -1.33 13.89 -9.59
N SER A 16 -0.98 15.14 -9.29
CA SER A 16 -1.88 16.07 -8.62
C SER A 16 -1.49 17.52 -8.86
N THR A 17 -2.47 18.33 -9.20
CA THR A 17 -2.33 19.79 -9.26
C THR A 17 -2.55 20.45 -7.89
N TYR A 18 -3.22 19.76 -6.96
CA TYR A 18 -3.56 20.26 -5.63
C TYR A 18 -2.54 19.84 -4.56
N ARG A 19 -2.13 18.56 -4.55
CA ARG A 19 -1.16 18.05 -3.56
C ARG A 19 0.26 18.45 -3.98
N LYS A 20 0.81 19.46 -3.30
CA LYS A 20 2.11 20.08 -3.64
C LYS A 20 3.34 19.32 -3.13
N LYS A 21 3.16 18.31 -2.28
CA LYS A 21 4.21 17.48 -1.70
C LYS A 21 3.86 16.01 -1.94
N LEU A 22 4.45 15.41 -2.96
CA LEU A 22 4.25 14.00 -3.29
C LEU A 22 5.60 13.28 -3.41
N ILE A 23 5.59 11.98 -3.13
CA ILE A 23 6.71 11.08 -3.43
C ILE A 23 6.18 10.07 -4.46
N GLN A 24 6.88 9.94 -5.58
CA GLN A 24 6.61 8.91 -6.57
C GLN A 24 7.62 7.79 -6.39
N MET A 25 7.14 6.56 -6.24
CA MET A 25 7.97 5.36 -6.19
C MET A 25 7.66 4.50 -7.42
N ARG A 26 8.70 4.16 -8.19
CA ARG A 26 8.62 3.12 -9.21
C ARG A 26 9.14 1.83 -8.62
N LEU A 27 8.28 0.82 -8.60
CA LEU A 27 8.54 -0.44 -7.93
C LEU A 27 8.39 -1.58 -8.93
N ASN A 28 9.34 -2.50 -8.90
CA ASN A 28 9.24 -3.79 -9.55
C ASN A 28 8.88 -4.84 -8.49
N LEU A 29 7.72 -5.47 -8.61
CA LEU A 29 7.24 -6.44 -7.63
C LEU A 29 8.03 -7.76 -7.69
N GLU A 30 8.61 -8.07 -8.86
CA GLU A 30 9.28 -9.34 -9.14
C GLU A 30 8.36 -10.51 -8.75
N GLU A 31 8.88 -11.54 -8.07
CA GLU A 31 8.08 -12.72 -7.68
C GLU A 31 6.87 -12.43 -6.79
N LEU A 32 6.77 -11.24 -6.17
CA LEU A 32 5.61 -10.87 -5.35
C LEU A 32 4.39 -10.49 -6.18
N GLU A 33 4.54 -10.30 -7.49
CA GLU A 33 3.40 -10.14 -8.41
C GLU A 33 2.54 -11.42 -8.45
N GLU A 34 3.17 -12.59 -8.32
CA GLU A 34 2.52 -13.90 -8.41
C GLU A 34 2.18 -14.52 -7.04
N LYS A 35 2.42 -13.79 -5.95
CA LYS A 35 2.23 -14.28 -4.57
C LYS A 35 1.25 -13.37 -3.80
N PRO A 36 -0.05 -13.68 -3.80
CA PRO A 36 -1.01 -12.93 -3.00
C PRO A 36 -0.74 -13.11 -1.49
N THR A 37 -1.20 -12.14 -0.70
CA THR A 37 -0.88 -12.01 0.74
C THR A 37 -1.22 -13.23 1.58
N ASN A 38 -2.27 -13.97 1.23
CA ASN A 38 -2.70 -15.18 1.95
C ASN A 38 -1.77 -16.39 1.74
N LEU A 39 -0.88 -16.34 0.73
CA LEU A 39 0.17 -17.36 0.52
C LEU A 39 1.49 -16.99 1.22
N ILE A 40 1.57 -15.81 1.82
CA ILE A 40 2.76 -15.35 2.55
C ILE A 40 2.49 -15.58 4.04
N GLU A 41 3.15 -16.58 4.61
CA GLU A 41 2.97 -16.98 6.00
C GLU A 41 3.17 -15.79 6.96
N GLY A 42 2.19 -15.57 7.85
CA GLY A 42 2.21 -14.52 8.88
C GLY A 42 2.13 -13.08 8.36
N PHE A 43 1.78 -12.88 7.07
CA PHE A 43 1.79 -11.53 6.48
C PHE A 43 0.78 -10.60 7.12
N TYR A 44 -0.44 -11.09 7.37
CA TYR A 44 -1.50 -10.32 8.01
C TYR A 44 -1.06 -9.81 9.38
N GLU A 45 -0.59 -10.72 10.24
CA GLU A 45 -0.24 -10.43 11.63
C GLU A 45 0.92 -9.44 11.71
N ARG A 46 1.94 -9.62 10.85
CA ARG A 46 3.06 -8.68 10.80
C ARG A 46 2.65 -7.30 10.31
N LEU A 47 1.76 -7.21 9.31
CA LEU A 47 1.29 -5.92 8.79
C LEU A 47 0.42 -5.19 9.81
N GLU A 48 -0.50 -5.90 10.46
CA GLU A 48 -1.37 -5.36 11.51
C GLU A 48 -0.56 -4.82 12.70
N GLN A 49 0.46 -5.55 13.12
CA GLN A 49 1.36 -5.10 14.19
C GLN A 49 2.22 -3.90 13.79
N LEU A 50 2.69 -3.87 12.53
CA LEU A 50 3.59 -2.81 12.06
C LEU A 50 2.85 -1.49 11.79
N LEU A 51 1.64 -1.56 11.24
CA LEU A 51 0.83 -0.40 10.83
C LEU A 51 -0.63 -0.58 11.28
N PRO A 52 -0.92 -0.53 12.60
CA PRO A 52 -2.26 -0.77 13.12
C PRO A 52 -3.28 0.30 12.67
N SER A 53 -2.83 1.49 12.29
CA SER A 53 -3.68 2.58 11.77
C SER A 53 -4.35 2.25 10.44
N LEU A 54 -3.83 1.28 9.68
CA LEU A 54 -4.46 0.73 8.47
C LEU A 54 -5.84 0.11 8.76
N GLN A 55 -6.20 -0.11 10.03
CA GLN A 55 -7.55 -0.51 10.44
C GLN A 55 -8.61 0.51 10.00
N THR A 56 -8.24 1.77 9.77
CA THR A 56 -9.16 2.79 9.28
C THR A 56 -9.41 2.69 7.77
N HIS A 57 -8.51 2.01 7.04
CA HIS A 57 -8.59 1.90 5.59
C HIS A 57 -9.77 1.03 5.16
N ARG A 58 -10.55 1.57 4.23
CA ARG A 58 -11.64 0.89 3.54
C ARG A 58 -11.13 0.36 2.20
N CYS A 59 -11.71 -0.74 1.73
CA CYS A 59 -11.44 -1.32 0.41
C CYS A 59 -12.78 -1.75 -0.23
N SER A 60 -12.81 -2.80 -1.04
CA SER A 60 -14.04 -3.33 -1.65
C SER A 60 -15.17 -3.64 -0.64
N PRO A 61 -14.92 -4.06 0.61
CA PRO A 61 -16.01 -4.23 1.59
C PRO A 61 -16.67 -2.90 2.02
N GLY A 62 -16.05 -1.75 1.74
CA GLY A 62 -16.59 -0.43 2.05
C GLY A 62 -16.66 -0.08 3.54
N VAL A 63 -16.15 -0.92 4.44
CA VAL A 63 -16.16 -0.72 5.91
C VAL A 63 -14.74 -0.50 6.47
N PRO A 64 -14.59 0.13 7.65
CA PRO A 64 -13.30 0.19 8.34
C PRO A 64 -12.76 -1.23 8.58
N GLY A 65 -11.46 -1.42 8.41
CA GLY A 65 -10.82 -2.73 8.44
C GLY A 65 -11.01 -3.53 7.16
N GLY A 66 -11.76 -3.02 6.19
CA GLY A 66 -12.01 -3.69 4.92
C GLY A 66 -10.72 -3.99 4.15
N PHE A 67 -9.67 -3.18 4.31
CA PHE A 67 -8.36 -3.50 3.76
C PHE A 67 -7.74 -4.75 4.42
N PHE A 68 -7.73 -4.83 5.75
CA PHE A 68 -7.22 -6.00 6.48
C PHE A 68 -8.00 -7.27 6.17
N MET A 69 -9.31 -7.18 5.96
CA MET A 69 -10.11 -8.31 5.45
C MET A 69 -9.56 -8.83 4.11
N ARG A 70 -9.26 -7.94 3.17
CA ARG A 70 -8.67 -8.31 1.86
C ARG A 70 -7.26 -8.87 1.98
N VAL A 71 -6.44 -8.36 2.91
CA VAL A 71 -5.12 -8.92 3.19
C VAL A 71 -5.23 -10.37 3.69
N LYS A 72 -6.20 -10.65 4.56
CA LYS A 72 -6.43 -11.99 5.08
C LYS A 72 -7.02 -12.94 4.04
N GLU A 73 -7.96 -12.48 3.22
CA GLU A 73 -8.53 -13.25 2.10
C GLU A 73 -7.51 -13.57 1.01
N GLY A 74 -6.56 -12.65 0.79
CA GLY A 74 -5.60 -12.71 -0.30
C GLY A 74 -5.77 -11.54 -1.25
N THR A 75 -4.78 -10.66 -1.27
CA THR A 75 -4.71 -9.55 -2.22
C THR A 75 -3.30 -9.39 -2.78
N TRP A 76 -3.16 -8.57 -3.81
CA TRP A 76 -1.90 -8.40 -4.54
C TRP A 76 -0.96 -7.43 -3.85
N MET A 77 0.35 -7.66 -3.93
CA MET A 77 1.35 -6.83 -3.27
C MET A 77 1.27 -5.36 -3.69
N GLY A 78 0.98 -5.08 -4.97
CA GLY A 78 0.77 -3.71 -5.47
C GLY A 78 -0.35 -2.97 -4.74
N HIS A 79 -1.47 -3.65 -4.45
CA HIS A 79 -2.58 -3.08 -3.69
C HIS A 79 -2.23 -2.87 -2.21
N VAL A 80 -1.43 -3.77 -1.61
CA VAL A 80 -0.92 -3.55 -0.25
C VAL A 80 -0.06 -2.29 -0.19
N ILE A 81 0.85 -2.13 -1.14
CA ILE A 81 1.78 -1.00 -1.19
C ILE A 81 1.04 0.33 -1.40
N GLU A 82 -0.04 0.33 -2.19
CA GLU A 82 -0.91 1.50 -2.33
C GLU A 82 -1.43 1.97 -0.96
N HIS A 83 -2.03 1.07 -0.18
CA HIS A 83 -2.54 1.41 1.15
C HIS A 83 -1.42 1.83 2.11
N ILE A 84 -0.26 1.17 2.11
CA ILE A 84 0.88 1.55 2.94
C ILE A 84 1.40 2.95 2.55
N ALA A 85 1.50 3.23 1.24
CA ALA A 85 1.99 4.52 0.76
C ALA A 85 1.05 5.66 1.15
N LEU A 86 -0.27 5.44 1.05
CA LEU A 86 -1.27 6.41 1.49
C LEU A 86 -1.19 6.66 3.00
N GLU A 87 -1.09 5.59 3.79
CA GLU A 87 -0.99 5.65 5.26
C GLU A 87 0.23 6.49 5.66
N ILE A 88 1.43 6.09 5.22
CA ILE A 88 2.70 6.76 5.58
C ILE A 88 2.74 8.20 5.08
N GLN A 89 2.08 8.53 3.97
CA GLN A 89 2.00 9.91 3.49
C GLN A 89 1.12 10.81 4.37
N SER A 90 0.21 10.22 5.14
CA SER A 90 -0.78 10.93 5.96
C SER A 90 -0.54 10.88 7.47
N LEU A 91 0.42 10.06 7.92
CA LEU A 91 0.98 10.10 9.28
C LEU A 91 1.79 11.39 9.51
#